data_AF-A6LG94-F1
#
_entry.id   AF-A6LG94-F1
#
_cell.length_a   1.000
_cell.length_b   1.000
_cell.length_c   1.000
_cell.angle_alpha   90.00
_cell.angle_beta   90.00
_cell.angle_gamma   90.00
#
_symmetry.space_group_name_H-M   'P 1'
#
loop_
_entity.id
_entity.type
_entity.pdbx_description
1 polymer ?
#
loop_
_entity_poly.entity_id
_entity_poly.type
_entity_poly.pdbx_seq_one_letter_code
_entity_poly.pdbx_strand_id
1 'polypeptide(L)'
;MEEENIITVRNRNLQKADEAFADFMFMLESYLNEKAAAIPGTYCDCKSKELENVVVNVMKELCGRTPFRVEEIRLVSAQYFPDIIAEKYYGVEVKSTKENHWTSTGSSIVESTRDKNVENIYMLFGKLGGKTAEFKCRPYEDCLSDIAVTHSPRYLINMELTKEQTIFSKMGVAYDQLRNAPDSIEIVRKYYREKAIKAKKKAMPWWLGTSAEESLEEHTDMNISLWVDNGEYADPERNKRLKAEIFILFPEVVSGNYENAALWLCTRRSVVNFHMRDTFSAGGQQLKLNDELLPFPLPHVVGELLESATLIKNYLLNSDDLDLDISEFRPELMLPNRYEVWLNDIWKRIHQLKPYKRKETIEELGGISLAEWIDRKYTLSVK
;
A
#
# COMPACT_ATOMS: atom_id res chain seq x y z
N MET A 1 2.30 -34.53 -40.96
CA MET A 1 2.40 -33.13 -40.49
C MET A 1 2.27 -33.20 -38.99
N GLU A 2 3.28 -32.82 -38.23
CA GLU A 2 3.08 -32.59 -36.79
C GLU A 2 1.98 -31.52 -36.67
N GLU A 3 0.93 -31.82 -35.91
CA GLU A 3 -0.09 -30.82 -35.58
C GLU A 3 0.62 -29.64 -34.90
N GLU A 4 0.43 -28.44 -35.43
CA GLU A 4 1.11 -27.25 -34.92
C GLU A 4 0.54 -26.90 -33.54
N ASN A 5 1.25 -27.30 -32.48
CA ASN A 5 0.85 -27.02 -31.11
C ASN A 5 1.15 -25.57 -30.70
N ILE A 6 0.47 -25.08 -29.67
CA ILE A 6 0.57 -23.68 -29.23
C ILE A 6 2.00 -23.26 -28.85
N ILE A 7 2.82 -24.19 -28.33
CA ILE A 7 4.23 -23.93 -28.01
C ILE A 7 5.02 -23.59 -29.27
N THR A 8 4.77 -24.30 -30.37
CA THR A 8 5.39 -24.04 -31.68
C THR A 8 4.92 -22.72 -32.27
N VAL A 9 3.61 -22.43 -32.19
CA VAL A 9 3.04 -21.16 -32.64
C VAL A 9 3.69 -20.00 -31.89
N ARG A 10 3.77 -20.09 -30.55
CA ARG A 10 4.34 -19.05 -29.69
C ARG A 10 5.81 -18.78 -29.99
N ASN A 11 6.62 -19.83 -30.18
CA ASN A 11 8.04 -19.70 -30.52
C ASN A 11 8.25 -18.98 -31.86
N ARG A 12 7.28 -19.04 -32.78
CA ARG A 12 7.33 -18.33 -34.06
C ARG A 12 6.77 -16.91 -33.95
N ASN A 13 5.66 -16.74 -33.24
CA ASN A 13 4.96 -15.48 -33.11
C ASN A 13 4.10 -15.46 -31.84
N LEU A 14 4.52 -14.66 -30.86
CA LEU A 14 3.83 -14.49 -29.59
C LEU A 14 2.40 -13.97 -29.76
N GLN A 15 2.22 -12.94 -30.59
CA GLN A 15 0.91 -12.31 -30.82
C GLN A 15 -0.10 -13.32 -31.38
N LYS A 16 0.30 -14.16 -32.35
CA LYS A 16 -0.59 -15.20 -32.91
C LYS A 16 -0.96 -16.26 -31.87
N ALA A 17 -0.05 -16.59 -30.96
CA ALA A 17 -0.35 -17.52 -29.88
C ALA A 17 -1.32 -16.91 -28.87
N ASP A 18 -1.17 -15.61 -28.56
CA ASP A 18 -2.09 -14.89 -27.68
C ASP A 18 -3.48 -14.71 -28.32
N GLU A 19 -3.55 -14.46 -29.63
CA GLU A 19 -4.80 -14.46 -30.43
C GLU A 19 -5.47 -15.84 -30.39
N ALA A 20 -4.72 -16.92 -30.58
CA ALA A 20 -5.26 -18.27 -30.49
C ALA A 20 -5.81 -18.60 -29.09
N PHE A 21 -5.18 -18.09 -28.03
CA PHE A 21 -5.73 -18.23 -26.67
C PHE A 21 -6.98 -17.38 -26.47
N ALA A 22 -7.01 -16.16 -26.98
CA ALA A 22 -8.19 -15.29 -26.94
C ALA A 22 -9.40 -15.95 -27.64
N ASP A 23 -9.18 -16.53 -28.82
CA ASP A 23 -10.22 -17.27 -29.55
C ASP A 23 -10.71 -18.49 -28.77
N PHE A 24 -9.80 -19.21 -28.10
CA PHE A 24 -10.16 -20.33 -27.24
C PHE A 24 -11.05 -19.87 -26.06
N MET A 25 -10.72 -18.74 -25.44
CA MET A 25 -11.50 -18.16 -24.35
C MET A 25 -12.87 -17.65 -24.81
N PHE A 26 -12.96 -17.10 -26.02
CA PHE A 26 -14.23 -16.72 -26.64
C PHE A 26 -15.12 -17.95 -26.90
N MET A 27 -14.54 -19.05 -27.39
CA MET A 27 -15.27 -20.32 -27.58
C MET A 27 -15.79 -20.87 -26.25
N LEU A 28 -14.96 -20.82 -25.20
CA LEU A 28 -15.34 -21.24 -23.85
C LEU A 28 -16.53 -20.42 -23.31
N GLU A 29 -16.46 -19.09 -23.39
CA GLU A 29 -17.54 -18.20 -22.98
C GLU A 29 -18.84 -18.50 -23.74
N SER A 30 -18.75 -18.59 -25.07
CA SER A 30 -19.90 -18.83 -25.95
C SER A 30 -20.58 -20.15 -25.62
N TYR A 31 -19.80 -21.23 -25.47
CA TYR A 31 -20.31 -22.55 -25.14
C TYR A 31 -21.04 -22.60 -23.79
N LEU A 32 -20.45 -21.98 -22.76
CA LEU A 32 -21.06 -21.95 -21.42
C LEU A 32 -22.38 -21.16 -21.43
N ASN A 33 -22.42 -20.02 -22.12
CA ASN A 33 -23.64 -19.22 -22.26
C ASN A 33 -24.71 -19.94 -23.09
N GLU A 34 -24.34 -20.62 -24.18
CA GLU A 34 -25.26 -21.43 -24.98
C GLU A 34 -25.88 -22.56 -24.15
N LYS A 35 -25.09 -23.26 -23.34
CA LYS A 35 -25.60 -24.31 -22.44
C LYS A 35 -26.52 -23.75 -21.36
N ALA A 36 -26.14 -22.63 -20.74
CA ALA A 36 -26.98 -21.99 -19.74
C ALA A 36 -28.32 -21.51 -20.32
N ALA A 37 -28.32 -20.99 -21.55
CA ALA A 37 -29.52 -20.55 -22.26
C ALA A 37 -30.43 -21.73 -22.68
N ALA A 38 -29.84 -22.83 -23.14
CA ALA A 38 -30.57 -24.01 -23.58
C ALA A 38 -31.32 -24.71 -22.43
N ILE A 39 -30.75 -24.70 -21.22
CA ILE A 39 -31.33 -25.35 -20.03
C ILE A 39 -31.30 -24.36 -18.85
N PRO A 40 -32.34 -23.52 -18.69
CA PRO A 40 -32.44 -22.58 -17.58
C PRO A 40 -32.30 -23.26 -16.22
N GLY A 41 -31.53 -22.65 -15.31
CA GLY A 41 -31.16 -23.25 -14.02
C GLY A 41 -29.83 -24.01 -14.04
N THR A 42 -29.28 -24.31 -15.22
CA THR A 42 -27.92 -24.87 -15.33
C THR A 42 -26.91 -23.90 -14.73
N TYR A 43 -26.01 -24.43 -13.90
CA TYR A 43 -24.97 -23.72 -13.15
C TYR A 43 -25.44 -22.81 -11.99
N CYS A 44 -26.74 -22.53 -11.83
CA CYS A 44 -27.23 -21.62 -10.78
C CYS A 44 -26.84 -22.07 -9.35
N ASP A 45 -26.79 -23.38 -9.12
CA ASP A 45 -26.42 -23.96 -7.83
C ASP A 45 -24.93 -24.35 -7.73
N CYS A 46 -24.15 -24.18 -8.80
CA CYS A 46 -22.73 -24.54 -8.79
C CYS A 46 -21.96 -23.76 -7.73
N LYS A 47 -21.23 -24.48 -6.89
CA LYS A 47 -20.23 -23.90 -6.00
C LYS A 47 -18.97 -23.54 -6.80
N SER A 48 -18.14 -22.65 -6.28
CA SER A 48 -16.92 -22.19 -6.97
C SER A 48 -16.04 -23.34 -7.47
N LYS A 49 -15.74 -24.32 -6.59
CA LYS A 49 -14.96 -25.52 -6.97
C LYS A 49 -15.64 -26.41 -8.01
N GLU A 50 -16.97 -26.48 -8.00
CA GLU A 50 -17.71 -27.26 -9.00
C GLU A 50 -17.64 -26.55 -10.36
N LEU A 51 -17.71 -25.21 -10.36
CA LEU A 51 -17.56 -24.42 -11.58
C LEU A 51 -16.15 -24.58 -12.18
N GLU A 52 -15.09 -24.55 -11.39
CA GLU A 52 -13.73 -24.82 -11.88
C GLU A 52 -13.63 -26.17 -12.62
N ASN A 53 -14.26 -27.22 -12.07
CA ASN A 53 -14.33 -28.53 -12.72
C ASN A 53 -15.15 -28.51 -14.02
N VAL A 54 -16.26 -27.77 -14.05
CA VAL A 54 -17.02 -27.57 -15.29
C VAL A 54 -16.15 -26.91 -16.35
N VAL A 55 -15.46 -25.84 -15.99
CA VAL A 55 -14.66 -25.03 -16.92
C VAL A 55 -13.52 -25.84 -17.51
N VAL A 56 -12.74 -26.55 -16.69
CA VAL A 56 -11.64 -27.39 -17.20
C VAL A 56 -12.15 -28.50 -18.12
N ASN A 57 -13.31 -29.09 -17.83
CA ASN A 57 -13.90 -30.13 -18.68
C ASN A 57 -14.39 -29.57 -20.01
N VAL A 58 -15.02 -28.39 -20.01
CA VAL A 58 -15.43 -27.71 -21.26
C VAL A 58 -14.21 -27.30 -22.07
N MET A 59 -13.15 -26.79 -21.43
CA MET A 59 -11.89 -26.50 -22.13
C MET A 59 -11.31 -27.75 -22.80
N LYS A 60 -11.32 -28.90 -22.13
CA LYS A 60 -10.88 -30.19 -22.70
C LYS A 60 -11.76 -30.68 -23.84
N GLU A 61 -13.06 -30.40 -23.81
CA GLU A 61 -13.97 -30.72 -24.91
C GLU A 61 -13.70 -29.85 -26.15
N LEU A 62 -13.44 -28.55 -25.92
CA LEU A 62 -13.23 -27.57 -26.98
C LEU A 62 -11.81 -27.59 -27.57
N CYS A 63 -10.82 -28.13 -26.85
CA CYS A 63 -9.41 -28.06 -27.25
C CYS A 63 -9.12 -28.75 -28.59
N GLY A 64 -9.92 -29.74 -29.01
CA GLY A 64 -9.76 -30.38 -30.32
C GLY A 64 -9.95 -29.44 -31.52
N ARG A 65 -10.40 -28.21 -31.29
CA ARG A 65 -10.55 -27.14 -32.29
C ARG A 65 -9.47 -26.06 -32.16
N THR A 66 -8.49 -26.25 -31.29
CA THR A 66 -7.46 -25.26 -30.96
C THR A 66 -6.08 -25.91 -31.01
N PRO A 67 -4.99 -25.13 -31.04
CA PRO A 67 -3.63 -25.68 -30.99
C PRO A 67 -3.20 -26.13 -29.57
N PHE A 68 -4.13 -26.21 -28.61
CA PHE A 68 -3.86 -26.62 -27.22
C PHE A 68 -4.10 -28.11 -27.03
N ARG A 69 -3.21 -28.77 -26.28
CA ARG A 69 -3.33 -30.21 -26.02
C ARG A 69 -4.17 -30.51 -24.79
N VAL A 70 -5.04 -31.53 -24.90
CA VAL A 70 -6.01 -31.89 -23.86
C VAL A 70 -5.32 -32.31 -22.55
N GLU A 71 -4.21 -33.03 -22.66
CA GLU A 71 -3.40 -33.52 -21.55
C GLU A 71 -2.68 -32.40 -20.78
N GLU A 72 -2.55 -31.24 -21.40
CA GLU A 72 -1.87 -30.07 -20.84
C GLU A 72 -2.84 -29.05 -20.24
N ILE A 73 -4.15 -29.29 -20.30
CA ILE A 73 -5.17 -28.50 -19.60
C ILE A 73 -5.35 -29.09 -18.20
N ARG A 74 -4.78 -28.42 -17.20
CA ARG A 74 -4.64 -28.92 -15.83
C ARG A 74 -5.34 -27.98 -14.85
N LEU A 75 -6.24 -28.54 -14.04
CA LEU A 75 -6.80 -27.86 -12.87
C LEU A 75 -5.76 -27.90 -11.75
N VAL A 76 -5.29 -26.74 -11.31
CA VAL A 76 -4.26 -26.58 -10.27
C VAL A 76 -4.78 -25.80 -9.04
N SER A 77 -6.08 -25.51 -9.05
CA SER A 77 -6.83 -24.82 -7.99
C SER A 77 -6.35 -25.16 -6.57
N ALA A 78 -6.33 -24.13 -5.72
CA ALA A 78 -5.83 -24.12 -4.35
C ALA A 78 -4.32 -24.35 -4.17
N GLN A 79 -3.56 -24.69 -5.21
CA GLN A 79 -2.10 -24.82 -5.15
C GLN A 79 -1.39 -23.62 -5.78
N TYR A 80 -1.88 -23.17 -6.94
CA TYR A 80 -1.28 -22.09 -7.71
C TYR A 80 -2.33 -21.09 -8.20
N PHE A 81 -1.87 -19.88 -8.51
CA PHE A 81 -2.61 -18.92 -9.32
C PHE A 81 -2.07 -18.99 -10.77
N PRO A 82 -2.91 -19.09 -11.82
CA PRO A 82 -4.38 -19.17 -11.81
C PRO A 82 -4.95 -20.56 -11.52
N ASP A 83 -6.28 -20.69 -11.38
CA ASP A 83 -6.98 -21.95 -11.09
C ASP A 83 -6.73 -23.07 -12.13
N ILE A 84 -6.64 -22.72 -13.42
CA ILE A 84 -6.43 -23.65 -14.53
C ILE A 84 -5.21 -23.20 -15.33
N ILE A 85 -4.29 -24.12 -15.61
CA ILE A 85 -3.17 -23.91 -16.53
C ILE A 85 -3.49 -24.62 -17.85
N ALA A 86 -3.29 -23.90 -18.95
CA ALA A 86 -3.32 -24.46 -20.30
C ALA A 86 -1.89 -24.43 -20.87
N GLU A 87 -1.32 -25.62 -21.07
CA GLU A 87 0.07 -25.78 -21.51
C GLU A 87 1.04 -25.23 -20.47
N LYS A 88 1.83 -24.21 -20.85
CA LYS A 88 2.88 -23.65 -20.01
C LYS A 88 2.70 -22.17 -19.70
N TYR A 89 2.19 -21.41 -20.67
CA TYR A 89 2.22 -19.95 -20.64
C TYR A 89 0.85 -19.31 -20.41
N TYR A 90 -0.22 -20.10 -20.43
CA TYR A 90 -1.59 -19.63 -20.44
C TYR A 90 -2.36 -20.17 -19.23
N GLY A 91 -3.32 -19.40 -18.74
CA GLY A 91 -4.17 -19.87 -17.67
C GLY A 91 -5.51 -19.13 -17.56
N VAL A 92 -6.41 -19.72 -16.77
CA VAL A 92 -7.76 -19.23 -16.55
C VAL A 92 -8.02 -19.16 -15.06
N GLU A 93 -8.31 -17.97 -14.57
CA GLU A 93 -8.81 -17.73 -13.23
C GLU A 93 -10.34 -17.82 -13.25
N VAL A 94 -10.93 -18.65 -12.39
CA VAL A 94 -12.37 -18.86 -12.36
C VAL A 94 -12.95 -18.16 -11.14
N LYS A 95 -13.97 -17.33 -11.39
CA LYS A 95 -14.75 -16.67 -10.34
C LYS A 95 -16.23 -16.81 -10.61
N SER A 96 -17.01 -16.75 -9.55
CA SER A 96 -18.46 -16.72 -9.67
C SER A 96 -19.11 -15.97 -8.53
N THR A 97 -20.36 -15.57 -8.74
CA THR A 97 -21.24 -15.03 -7.72
C THR A 97 -22.64 -15.64 -7.86
N LYS A 98 -23.33 -15.79 -6.73
CA LYS A 98 -24.76 -16.16 -6.70
C LYS A 98 -25.68 -14.95 -6.87
N GLU A 99 -25.11 -13.76 -6.83
CA GLU A 99 -25.82 -12.51 -7.02
C GLU A 99 -25.89 -12.13 -8.51
N ASN A 100 -26.66 -11.09 -8.84
CA ASN A 100 -26.78 -10.59 -10.20
C ASN A 100 -25.86 -9.37 -10.44
N HIS A 101 -24.55 -9.55 -10.26
CA HIS A 101 -23.55 -8.51 -10.52
C HIS A 101 -22.25 -9.08 -11.13
N TRP A 102 -21.47 -8.21 -11.78
CA TRP A 102 -20.21 -8.58 -12.44
C TRP A 102 -18.95 -8.21 -11.65
N THR A 103 -19.13 -7.93 -10.36
CA THR A 103 -18.07 -7.48 -9.46
C THR A 103 -17.69 -8.55 -8.44
N SER A 104 -16.44 -8.59 -7.98
CA SER A 104 -16.03 -9.41 -6.83
C SER A 104 -14.69 -8.95 -6.27
N THR A 105 -14.27 -9.53 -5.14
CA THR A 105 -12.89 -9.43 -4.65
C THR A 105 -12.05 -10.51 -5.35
N GLY A 106 -10.93 -10.11 -5.91
CA GLY A 106 -9.98 -10.98 -6.62
C GLY A 106 -8.81 -11.45 -5.74
N SER A 107 -7.73 -11.81 -6.43
CA SER A 107 -6.49 -12.32 -5.84
C SER A 107 -5.66 -11.21 -5.15
N SER A 108 -4.67 -11.63 -4.35
CA SER A 108 -3.68 -10.73 -3.75
C SER A 108 -2.87 -10.01 -4.83
N ILE A 109 -2.53 -8.74 -4.62
CA ILE A 109 -1.70 -7.98 -5.57
C ILE A 109 -0.25 -8.51 -5.67
N VAL A 110 0.20 -9.24 -4.65
CA VAL A 110 1.57 -9.81 -4.56
C VAL A 110 1.69 -11.09 -5.38
N GLU A 111 0.58 -11.80 -5.62
CA GLU A 111 0.53 -13.03 -6.44
C GLU A 111 1.59 -14.10 -6.08
N SER A 112 1.93 -14.27 -4.79
CA SER A 112 3.01 -15.19 -4.35
C SER A 112 2.83 -16.66 -4.73
N THR A 113 1.59 -17.10 -4.95
CA THR A 113 1.25 -18.47 -5.38
C THR A 113 1.22 -18.62 -6.90
N ARG A 114 1.61 -17.60 -7.68
CA ARG A 114 1.54 -17.65 -9.15
C ARG A 114 2.48 -18.71 -9.73
N ASP A 115 2.01 -19.48 -10.71
CA ASP A 115 2.91 -20.29 -11.54
C ASP A 115 3.82 -19.37 -12.37
N LYS A 116 5.13 -19.50 -12.14
CA LYS A 116 6.15 -18.61 -12.73
C LYS A 116 6.20 -18.65 -14.26
N ASN A 117 5.67 -19.70 -14.89
CA ASN A 117 5.67 -19.83 -16.34
C ASN A 117 4.43 -19.20 -16.98
N VAL A 118 3.34 -19.01 -16.22
CA VAL A 118 2.09 -18.48 -16.75
C VAL A 118 2.19 -16.97 -16.92
N GLU A 119 2.12 -16.54 -18.17
CA GLU A 119 2.23 -15.13 -18.56
C GLU A 119 0.86 -14.52 -18.83
N ASN A 120 0.04 -15.19 -19.63
CA ASN A 120 -1.25 -14.67 -20.11
C ASN A 120 -2.42 -15.37 -19.39
N ILE A 121 -3.18 -14.60 -18.62
CA ILE A 121 -4.31 -15.11 -17.81
C ILE A 121 -5.60 -14.45 -18.28
N TYR A 122 -6.64 -15.27 -18.43
CA TYR A 122 -8.01 -14.81 -18.60
C TYR A 122 -8.82 -15.03 -17.32
N MET A 123 -9.71 -14.10 -17.01
CA MET A 123 -10.72 -14.22 -15.96
C MET A 123 -12.00 -14.73 -16.59
N LEU A 124 -12.42 -15.94 -16.22
CA LEU A 124 -13.76 -16.44 -16.48
C LEU A 124 -14.64 -16.18 -15.25
N PHE A 125 -15.67 -15.35 -15.44
CA PHE A 125 -16.58 -14.97 -14.38
C PHE A 125 -18.00 -15.49 -14.67
N GLY A 126 -18.53 -16.33 -13.78
CA GLY A 126 -19.91 -16.81 -13.81
C GLY A 126 -20.83 -15.99 -12.90
N LYS A 127 -21.79 -15.28 -13.48
CA LYS A 127 -22.91 -14.68 -12.76
C LYS A 127 -24.03 -15.71 -12.71
N LEU A 128 -24.08 -16.45 -11.61
CA LEU A 128 -24.94 -17.63 -11.46
C LEU A 128 -26.33 -17.29 -10.91
N GLY A 129 -26.49 -16.07 -10.36
CA GLY A 129 -27.78 -15.53 -9.95
C GLY A 129 -28.66 -15.12 -11.13
N GLY A 130 -29.98 -15.07 -10.90
CA GLY A 130 -30.98 -14.75 -11.93
C GLY A 130 -31.70 -15.99 -12.47
N LYS A 131 -32.41 -15.83 -13.59
CA LYS A 131 -33.17 -16.93 -14.22
C LYS A 131 -32.28 -17.89 -15.02
N THR A 132 -31.19 -17.35 -15.57
CA THR A 132 -30.24 -18.05 -16.42
C THR A 132 -28.85 -17.56 -16.04
N ALA A 133 -27.92 -18.49 -15.79
CA ALA A 133 -26.53 -18.14 -15.53
C ALA A 133 -25.89 -17.48 -16.76
N GLU A 134 -25.04 -16.49 -16.53
CA GLU A 134 -24.31 -15.78 -17.59
C GLU A 134 -22.81 -15.85 -17.31
N PHE A 135 -22.01 -15.92 -18.36
CA PHE A 135 -20.55 -15.99 -18.28
C PHE A 135 -19.90 -14.89 -19.10
N LYS A 136 -18.79 -14.35 -18.59
CA LYS A 136 -17.87 -13.46 -19.31
C LYS A 136 -16.45 -13.97 -19.16
N CYS A 137 -15.67 -13.95 -20.24
CA CYS A 137 -14.27 -14.32 -20.26
C CYS A 137 -13.45 -13.19 -20.88
N ARG A 138 -12.50 -12.65 -20.12
CA ARG A 138 -11.73 -11.46 -20.53
C ARG A 138 -10.29 -11.56 -20.03
N PRO A 139 -9.33 -10.85 -20.65
CA PRO A 139 -7.99 -10.72 -20.08
C PRO A 139 -8.05 -10.30 -18.61
N TYR A 140 -7.25 -10.93 -17.76
CA TYR A 140 -7.29 -10.72 -16.31
C TYR A 140 -7.09 -9.26 -15.93
N GLU A 141 -6.05 -8.64 -16.49
CA GLU A 141 -5.66 -7.24 -16.27
C GLU A 141 -6.75 -6.23 -16.67
N ASP A 142 -7.56 -6.55 -17.68
CA ASP A 142 -8.66 -5.71 -18.15
C ASP A 142 -9.87 -5.72 -17.21
N CYS A 143 -9.90 -6.64 -16.23
CA CYS A 143 -11.01 -6.80 -15.30
C CYS A 143 -10.76 -6.16 -13.92
N LEU A 144 -9.56 -5.62 -13.67
CA LEU A 144 -9.16 -5.13 -12.34
C LEU A 144 -9.41 -3.64 -12.18
N SER A 145 -10.36 -3.29 -11.31
CA SER A 145 -10.93 -1.95 -11.20
C SER A 145 -10.28 -1.04 -10.15
N ASP A 146 -9.94 -1.60 -9.00
CA ASP A 146 -9.32 -0.91 -7.86
C ASP A 146 -8.63 -1.96 -6.95
N ILE A 147 -8.05 -1.53 -5.83
CA ILE A 147 -7.49 -2.40 -4.79
C ILE A 147 -8.20 -2.13 -3.47
N ALA A 148 -8.49 -3.19 -2.71
CA ALA A 148 -9.08 -3.12 -1.37
C ALA A 148 -8.31 -3.99 -0.38
N VAL A 149 -8.35 -3.61 0.90
CA VAL A 149 -7.72 -4.36 1.99
C VAL A 149 -8.78 -5.16 2.74
N THR A 150 -8.72 -6.49 2.66
CA THR A 150 -9.59 -7.39 3.43
C THR A 150 -8.84 -8.14 4.53
N HIS A 151 -7.54 -8.38 4.33
CA HIS A 151 -6.53 -8.92 5.27
C HIS A 151 -5.13 -8.65 4.70
N SER A 152 -5.04 -8.71 3.37
CA SER A 152 -3.95 -8.26 2.53
C SER A 152 -4.55 -7.42 1.39
N PRO A 153 -3.75 -6.70 0.59
CA PRO A 153 -4.24 -5.98 -0.55
C PRO A 153 -4.70 -6.94 -1.65
N ARG A 154 -5.93 -6.78 -2.11
CA ARG A 154 -6.53 -7.59 -3.17
C ARG A 154 -7.12 -6.71 -4.26
N TYR A 155 -7.04 -7.18 -5.50
CA TYR A 155 -7.71 -6.51 -6.61
C TYR A 155 -9.23 -6.60 -6.46
N LEU A 156 -9.94 -5.57 -6.91
CA LEU A 156 -11.39 -5.59 -7.09
C LEU A 156 -11.71 -5.87 -8.56
N ILE A 157 -12.42 -6.95 -8.81
CA ILE A 157 -12.82 -7.39 -10.15
C ILE A 157 -14.10 -6.66 -10.55
N ASN A 158 -14.17 -6.22 -11.80
CA ASN A 158 -15.41 -5.84 -12.47
C ASN A 158 -15.31 -6.16 -13.97
N MET A 159 -16.15 -7.10 -14.42
CA MET A 159 -16.14 -7.61 -15.81
C MET A 159 -16.71 -6.65 -16.85
N GLU A 160 -17.18 -5.46 -16.44
CA GLU A 160 -17.75 -4.43 -17.32
C GLU A 160 -16.82 -3.23 -17.48
N LEU A 161 -15.56 -3.35 -17.05
CA LEU A 161 -14.58 -2.28 -17.21
C LEU A 161 -14.22 -2.02 -18.67
N THR A 162 -13.99 -0.74 -18.97
CA THR A 162 -13.19 -0.32 -20.12
C THR A 162 -11.70 -0.30 -19.74
N LYS A 163 -10.81 -0.35 -20.73
CA LYS A 163 -9.36 -0.42 -20.50
C LYS A 163 -8.83 0.81 -19.74
N GLU A 164 -9.43 1.97 -19.94
CA GLU A 164 -9.07 3.24 -19.30
C GLU A 164 -9.46 3.29 -17.82
N GLN A 165 -10.39 2.42 -17.40
CA GLN A 165 -10.92 2.39 -16.03
C GLN A 165 -10.17 1.42 -15.12
N THR A 166 -9.21 0.65 -15.64
CA THR A 166 -8.46 -0.33 -14.85
C THR A 166 -7.59 0.36 -13.82
N ILE A 167 -7.25 -0.36 -12.74
CA ILE A 167 -6.33 0.16 -11.73
C ILE A 167 -4.96 0.47 -12.33
N PHE A 168 -4.52 -0.32 -13.32
CA PHE A 168 -3.28 -0.13 -14.06
C PHE A 168 -3.27 1.18 -14.85
N SER A 169 -4.34 1.45 -15.60
CA SER A 169 -4.52 2.72 -16.33
C SER A 169 -4.59 3.92 -15.37
N LYS A 170 -5.27 3.78 -14.23
CA LYS A 170 -5.36 4.84 -13.20
C LYS A 170 -3.99 5.12 -12.55
N MET A 171 -3.19 4.08 -12.33
CA MET A 171 -1.84 4.18 -11.76
C MET A 171 -0.81 4.65 -12.79
N GLY A 172 -1.05 4.42 -14.08
CA GLY A 172 -0.05 4.62 -15.13
C GLY A 172 1.07 3.57 -15.10
N VAL A 173 0.78 2.36 -14.62
CA VAL A 173 1.73 1.24 -14.51
C VAL A 173 1.11 0.02 -15.16
N ALA A 174 1.82 -0.65 -16.07
CA ALA A 174 1.32 -1.86 -16.72
C ALA A 174 1.21 -3.02 -15.71
N TYR A 175 0.30 -3.96 -15.94
CA TYR A 175 0.10 -5.10 -15.04
C TYR A 175 1.39 -5.89 -14.81
N ASP A 176 2.05 -6.34 -15.89
CA ASP A 176 3.32 -7.07 -15.81
C ASP A 176 4.46 -6.27 -15.17
N GLN A 177 4.44 -4.93 -15.26
CA GLN A 177 5.41 -4.11 -14.53
C GLN A 177 5.15 -4.16 -13.03
N LEU A 178 3.88 -4.06 -12.60
CA LEU A 178 3.51 -4.07 -11.19
C LEU A 178 3.79 -5.42 -10.53
N ARG A 179 3.35 -6.53 -11.14
CA ARG A 179 3.51 -7.87 -10.53
C ARG A 179 4.96 -8.35 -10.44
N ASN A 180 5.84 -7.87 -11.32
CA ASN A 180 7.26 -8.24 -11.31
C ASN A 180 8.11 -7.24 -10.50
N ALA A 181 7.51 -6.16 -9.99
CA ALA A 181 8.22 -5.18 -9.18
C ALA A 181 8.48 -5.72 -7.76
N PRO A 182 9.74 -5.70 -7.27
CA PRO A 182 10.03 -6.09 -5.89
C PRO A 182 9.33 -5.19 -4.87
N ASP A 183 9.01 -3.96 -5.26
CA ASP A 183 8.37 -2.90 -4.48
C ASP A 183 6.90 -2.65 -4.88
N SER A 184 6.21 -3.65 -5.43
CA SER A 184 4.81 -3.57 -5.90
C SER A 184 3.85 -2.90 -4.89
N ILE A 185 4.05 -3.19 -3.59
CA ILE A 185 3.26 -2.60 -2.50
C ILE A 185 3.51 -1.08 -2.40
N GLU A 186 4.76 -0.65 -2.52
CA GLU A 186 5.11 0.78 -2.45
C GLU A 186 4.58 1.57 -3.63
N ILE A 187 4.58 0.97 -4.83
CA ILE A 187 3.98 1.56 -6.02
C ILE A 187 2.48 1.85 -5.77
N VAL A 188 1.76 0.87 -5.19
CA VAL A 188 0.33 1.02 -4.86
C VAL A 188 0.12 2.05 -3.74
N ARG A 189 0.94 2.03 -2.67
CA ARG A 189 0.89 3.02 -1.57
C ARG A 189 1.05 4.44 -2.10
N LYS A 190 2.06 4.66 -2.95
CA LYS A 190 2.32 5.96 -3.59
C LYS A 190 1.11 6.45 -4.38
N TYR A 191 0.49 5.59 -5.19
CA TYR A 191 -0.70 5.94 -5.95
C TYR A 191 -1.86 6.41 -5.05
N TYR A 192 -2.20 5.68 -3.99
CA TYR A 192 -3.30 6.09 -3.10
C TYR A 192 -2.99 7.36 -2.30
N ARG A 193 -1.72 7.57 -1.93
CA ARG A 193 -1.26 8.81 -1.30
C ARG A 193 -1.46 10.00 -2.23
N GLU A 194 -0.97 9.90 -3.46
CA GLU A 194 -1.15 10.95 -4.48
C GLU A 194 -2.63 11.20 -4.80
N LYS A 195 -3.45 10.15 -4.85
CA LYS A 195 -4.90 10.24 -5.01
C LYS A 195 -5.55 11.02 -3.86
N ALA A 196 -5.15 10.77 -2.62
CA ALA A 196 -5.64 11.51 -1.45
C ALA A 196 -5.23 12.99 -1.48
N ILE A 197 -3.97 13.28 -1.83
CA ILE A 197 -3.43 14.64 -1.98
C ILE A 197 -4.22 15.39 -3.07
N LYS A 198 -4.40 14.80 -4.26
CA LYS A 198 -5.19 15.38 -5.36
C LYS A 198 -6.64 15.64 -4.95
N ALA A 199 -7.22 14.76 -4.13
CA ALA A 199 -8.57 14.92 -3.58
C ALA A 199 -8.65 15.88 -2.38
N LYS A 200 -7.53 16.47 -1.95
CA LYS A 200 -7.42 17.31 -0.73
C LYS A 200 -7.95 16.60 0.53
N LYS A 201 -7.77 15.29 0.61
CA LYS A 201 -8.15 14.47 1.76
C LYS A 201 -6.91 14.23 2.64
N LYS A 202 -7.05 14.44 3.95
CA LYS A 202 -6.08 14.00 4.94
C LYS A 202 -6.30 12.51 5.20
N ALA A 203 -5.66 11.68 4.39
CA ALA A 203 -5.75 10.23 4.49
C ALA A 203 -4.40 9.61 4.11
N MET A 204 -4.06 8.50 4.76
CA MET A 204 -2.95 7.64 4.40
C MET A 204 -3.47 6.25 4.05
N PRO A 205 -2.82 5.52 3.12
CA PRO A 205 -3.18 4.13 2.82
C PRO A 205 -3.15 3.28 4.10
N TRP A 206 -4.23 2.55 4.37
CA TRP A 206 -4.30 1.61 5.49
C TRP A 206 -3.63 0.28 5.12
N TRP A 207 -2.89 -0.27 6.09
CA TRP A 207 -2.08 -1.50 6.10
C TRP A 207 -1.87 -2.20 4.73
N LEU A 208 -0.67 -1.99 4.17
CA LEU A 208 -0.09 -2.85 3.15
C LEU A 208 1.31 -3.15 3.67
N GLY A 209 1.57 -4.26 4.38
CA GLY A 209 2.88 -4.54 5.00
C GLY A 209 4.09 -4.13 4.13
N THR A 210 5.17 -3.64 4.75
CA THR A 210 6.41 -3.25 4.04
C THR A 210 7.04 -4.48 3.40
N SER A 211 6.71 -4.73 2.13
CA SER A 211 7.15 -5.88 1.34
C SER A 211 6.78 -7.25 1.94
N ALA A 212 6.56 -8.23 1.08
CA ALA A 212 6.18 -9.57 1.51
C ALA A 212 7.37 -10.42 2.02
N GLU A 213 8.60 -9.90 2.15
CA GLU A 213 9.72 -10.78 2.51
C GLU A 213 10.94 -10.15 3.24
N GLU A 214 11.20 -8.84 3.28
CA GLU A 214 12.49 -8.34 3.82
C GLU A 214 12.45 -6.97 4.53
N SER A 215 11.62 -6.79 5.56
CA SER A 215 11.91 -5.78 6.60
C SER A 215 11.84 -6.44 7.97
N LEU A 216 12.91 -7.16 8.31
CA LEU A 216 13.10 -7.91 9.56
C LEU A 216 13.20 -7.05 10.83
N GLU A 217 13.11 -5.72 10.75
CA GLU A 217 13.43 -4.85 11.89
C GLU A 217 12.25 -4.05 12.46
N GLU A 218 11.12 -3.95 11.76
CA GLU A 218 9.92 -3.32 12.31
C GLU A 218 8.67 -4.14 12.00
N HIS A 219 8.40 -5.15 12.83
CA HIS A 219 7.09 -5.77 12.86
C HIS A 219 6.05 -4.70 13.25
N THR A 220 5.16 -4.33 12.34
CA THR A 220 3.97 -3.56 12.74
C THR A 220 3.18 -4.43 13.71
N ASP A 221 2.98 -3.96 14.94
CA ASP A 221 2.19 -4.68 15.94
C ASP A 221 0.82 -5.02 15.35
N MET A 222 0.40 -6.29 15.53
CA MET A 222 -0.94 -6.74 15.15
C MET A 222 -2.03 -5.99 15.94
N ASN A 223 -1.67 -5.49 17.13
CA ASN A 223 -2.56 -4.72 17.98
C ASN A 223 -2.29 -3.24 17.81
N ILE A 224 -3.37 -2.47 17.67
CA ILE A 224 -3.30 -1.02 17.85
C ILE A 224 -3.18 -0.74 19.35
N SER A 225 -2.19 0.06 19.71
CA SER A 225 -1.91 0.48 21.08
C SER A 225 -2.24 1.96 21.26
N LEU A 226 -2.58 2.36 22.49
CA LEU A 226 -2.78 3.77 22.81
C LEU A 226 -1.44 4.40 23.18
N TRP A 227 -1.28 5.67 22.80
CA TRP A 227 -0.27 6.52 23.39
C TRP A 227 -0.68 6.85 24.83
N VAL A 228 0.12 6.41 25.80
CA VAL A 228 -0.12 6.65 27.23
C VAL A 228 1.10 7.32 27.82
N ASP A 229 0.94 8.55 28.33
CA ASP A 229 2.05 9.34 28.88
C ASP A 229 2.41 8.91 30.31
N ASN A 230 1.43 8.48 31.11
CA ASN A 230 1.59 8.21 32.55
C ASN A 230 0.81 6.97 33.00
N GLY A 231 1.26 6.36 34.10
CA GLY A 231 0.60 5.21 34.74
C GLY A 231 1.21 3.86 34.35
N GLU A 232 0.53 2.77 34.73
CA GLU A 232 1.01 1.39 34.57
C GLU A 232 1.28 0.99 33.11
N TYR A 233 0.53 1.57 32.17
CA TYR A 233 0.62 1.25 30.74
C TYR A 233 1.48 2.24 29.94
N ALA A 234 2.17 3.18 30.62
CA ALA A 234 3.04 4.13 29.95
C ALA A 234 4.33 3.46 29.48
N ASP A 235 4.78 3.84 28.28
CA ASP A 235 6.07 3.45 27.73
C ASP A 235 6.87 4.72 27.37
N PRO A 236 7.59 5.31 28.34
CA PRO A 236 8.29 6.57 28.13
C PRO A 236 9.37 6.51 27.04
N GLU A 237 10.06 5.38 26.90
CA GLU A 237 11.13 5.21 25.91
C GLU A 237 10.57 5.10 24.49
N ARG A 238 9.46 4.37 24.30
CA ARG A 238 8.74 4.37 23.02
C ARG A 238 8.18 5.75 22.70
N ASN A 239 7.53 6.41 23.66
CA ASN A 239 6.96 7.74 23.46
C ASN A 239 8.04 8.76 23.09
N LYS A 240 9.21 8.70 23.74
CA LYS A 240 10.36 9.57 23.42
C LYS A 240 10.88 9.33 22.00
N ARG A 241 11.01 8.07 21.58
CA ARG A 241 11.37 7.71 20.19
C ARG A 241 10.37 8.25 19.19
N LEU A 242 9.09 7.90 19.34
CA LEU A 242 8.03 8.34 18.43
C LEU A 242 7.91 9.87 18.37
N LYS A 243 8.13 10.58 19.48
CA LYS A 243 8.13 12.04 19.53
C LYS A 243 9.27 12.63 18.67
N ALA A 244 10.48 12.09 18.78
CA ALA A 244 11.60 12.48 17.94
C ALA A 244 11.33 12.22 16.45
N GLU A 245 10.80 11.03 16.11
CA GLU A 245 10.42 10.67 14.75
C GLU A 245 9.36 11.61 14.17
N ILE A 246 8.36 11.99 14.96
CA ILE A 246 7.34 12.97 14.56
C ILE A 246 7.95 14.34 14.29
N PHE A 247 8.89 14.82 15.10
CA PHE A 247 9.57 16.09 14.84
C PHE A 247 10.44 16.06 13.57
N ILE A 248 10.95 14.90 13.18
CA ILE A 248 11.69 14.71 11.92
C ILE A 248 10.71 14.72 10.74
N LEU A 249 9.69 13.88 10.79
CA LEU A 249 8.81 13.59 9.65
C LEU A 249 7.73 14.66 9.44
N PHE A 250 7.23 15.27 10.53
CA PHE A 250 6.07 16.17 10.51
C PHE A 250 6.37 17.46 11.28
N PRO A 251 7.33 18.30 10.83
CA PRO A 251 7.73 19.52 11.54
C PRO A 251 6.58 20.54 11.71
N GLU A 252 5.47 20.39 10.97
CA GLU A 252 4.24 21.16 11.16
C GLU A 252 3.57 20.99 12.53
N VAL A 253 3.93 19.96 13.32
CA VAL A 253 3.49 19.83 14.72
C VAL A 253 3.93 21.02 15.57
N VAL A 254 5.07 21.64 15.24
CA VAL A 254 5.55 22.87 15.88
C VAL A 254 4.51 23.98 15.73
N SER A 255 3.84 24.05 14.58
CA SER A 255 2.82 25.05 14.26
C SER A 255 1.40 24.65 14.67
N GLY A 256 1.22 23.53 15.36
CA GLY A 256 -0.08 23.05 15.81
C GLY A 256 -0.87 22.22 14.78
N ASN A 257 -0.22 21.72 13.72
CA ASN A 257 -0.84 20.77 12.79
C ASN A 257 -0.40 19.34 13.13
N TYR A 258 -1.35 18.49 13.52
CA TYR A 258 -1.07 17.15 14.05
C TYR A 258 -1.63 16.04 13.16
N GLU A 259 -2.38 16.39 12.11
CA GLU A 259 -3.17 15.45 11.32
C GLU A 259 -2.30 14.41 10.61
N ASN A 260 -1.17 14.84 10.03
CA ASN A 260 -0.25 13.93 9.34
C ASN A 260 0.47 13.00 10.33
N ALA A 261 0.91 13.55 11.47
CA ALA A 261 1.54 12.77 12.54
C ALA A 261 0.58 11.73 13.13
N ALA A 262 -0.69 12.09 13.34
CA ALA A 262 -1.71 11.18 13.84
C ALA A 262 -2.01 10.04 12.85
N LEU A 263 -2.08 10.35 11.55
CA LEU A 263 -2.25 9.33 10.51
C LEU A 263 -1.04 8.39 10.43
N TRP A 264 0.18 8.93 10.49
CA TRP A 264 1.41 8.14 10.47
C TRP A 264 1.54 7.25 11.71
N LEU A 265 1.25 7.75 12.91
CA LEU A 265 1.25 6.94 14.13
C LEU A 265 0.32 5.72 14.00
N CYS A 266 -0.89 5.94 13.48
CA CYS A 266 -1.87 4.87 13.34
C CYS A 266 -1.48 3.86 12.24
N THR A 267 -0.98 4.35 11.11
CA THR A 267 -0.74 3.51 9.92
C THR A 267 0.64 2.86 9.85
N ARG A 268 1.67 3.48 10.44
CA ARG A 268 3.06 3.00 10.43
C ARG A 268 3.50 2.41 11.77
N ARG A 269 3.00 2.95 12.88
CA ARG A 269 3.44 2.58 14.22
C ARG A 269 2.41 1.78 15.03
N SER A 270 1.22 1.53 14.48
CA SER A 270 0.09 0.90 15.19
C SER A 270 -0.22 1.62 16.53
N VAL A 271 -0.07 2.94 16.57
CA VAL A 271 -0.32 3.79 17.74
C VAL A 271 -1.45 4.77 17.47
N VAL A 272 -2.36 4.91 18.43
CA VAL A 272 -3.36 5.97 18.44
C VAL A 272 -3.07 6.91 19.60
N ASN A 273 -2.81 8.17 19.27
CA ASN A 273 -2.77 9.26 20.24
C ASN A 273 -4.05 10.10 20.11
N PHE A 274 -4.90 10.04 21.12
CA PHE A 274 -6.20 10.74 21.14
C PHE A 274 -6.09 12.18 21.68
N HIS A 275 -4.91 12.59 22.15
CA HIS A 275 -4.64 13.89 22.78
C HIS A 275 -3.35 14.54 22.24
N MET A 276 -3.13 14.43 20.92
CA MET A 276 -1.93 14.94 20.23
C MET A 276 -1.54 16.38 20.61
N ARG A 277 -2.51 17.30 20.69
CA ARG A 277 -2.24 18.68 21.10
C ARG A 277 -1.58 18.73 22.48
N ASP A 278 -2.04 17.91 23.39
CA ASP A 278 -1.59 17.92 24.77
C ASP A 278 -0.19 17.31 24.91
N THR A 279 0.13 16.29 24.11
CA THR A 279 1.47 15.68 24.03
C THR A 279 2.55 16.63 23.52
N PHE A 280 2.21 17.59 22.65
CA PHE A 280 3.19 18.46 21.98
C PHE A 280 3.13 19.93 22.37
N SER A 281 2.00 20.45 22.86
CA SER A 281 1.80 21.90 22.94
C SER A 281 0.96 22.41 24.12
N ALA A 282 0.23 21.56 24.84
CA ALA A 282 -0.53 22.02 26.01
C ALA A 282 0.41 22.37 27.17
N GLY A 283 0.05 23.39 27.96
CA GLY A 283 0.88 23.87 29.07
C GLY A 283 1.43 25.28 28.87
N GLY A 284 1.29 25.85 27.68
CA GLY A 284 1.64 27.24 27.39
C GLY A 284 3.15 27.45 27.32
N GLN A 285 3.80 27.55 28.47
CA GLN A 285 5.23 27.80 28.60
C GLN A 285 5.93 26.72 29.44
N GLN A 286 7.11 26.34 29.02
CA GLN A 286 8.01 25.42 29.69
C GLN A 286 9.11 26.23 30.39
N LEU A 287 9.21 26.03 31.71
CA LEU A 287 10.16 26.74 32.59
C LEU A 287 11.38 25.89 32.95
N LYS A 288 11.37 24.60 32.57
CA LYS A 288 12.44 23.66 32.86
C LYS A 288 12.72 22.78 31.66
N LEU A 289 13.96 22.37 31.52
CA LEU A 289 14.42 21.44 30.49
C LEU A 289 15.39 20.44 31.11
N ASN A 290 15.11 19.14 31.01
CA ASN A 290 15.87 18.09 31.71
C ASN A 290 16.08 18.39 33.21
N ASP A 291 14.99 18.79 33.90
CA ASP A 291 14.98 19.21 35.32
C ASP A 291 15.74 20.50 35.68
N GLU A 292 16.44 21.14 34.73
CA GLU A 292 17.11 22.41 34.92
C GLU A 292 16.18 23.60 34.64
N LEU A 293 16.24 24.65 35.47
CA LEU A 293 15.47 25.87 35.27
C LEU A 293 16.00 26.66 34.07
N LEU A 294 15.11 27.01 33.15
CA LEU A 294 15.42 27.87 32.03
C LEU A 294 15.49 29.34 32.51
N PRO A 295 16.41 30.15 31.97
CA PRO A 295 16.48 31.56 32.33
C PRO A 295 15.28 32.39 31.84
N PHE A 296 14.50 31.86 30.89
CA PHE A 296 13.28 32.44 30.36
C PHE A 296 12.31 31.31 29.95
N PRO A 297 11.00 31.57 29.96
CA PRO A 297 10.01 30.58 29.53
C PRO A 297 10.09 30.32 28.02
N LEU A 298 10.09 29.06 27.62
CA LEU A 298 9.98 28.64 26.23
C LEU A 298 8.54 28.22 25.89
N PRO A 299 8.06 28.36 24.65
CA PRO A 299 6.84 27.67 24.22
C PRO A 299 6.98 26.17 24.47
N HIS A 300 5.94 25.52 25.00
CA HIS A 300 6.03 24.10 25.39
C HIS A 300 6.53 23.20 24.26
N VAL A 301 6.05 23.39 23.03
CA VAL A 301 6.49 22.63 21.86
C VAL A 301 7.99 22.78 21.54
N VAL A 302 8.58 23.93 21.89
CA VAL A 302 10.03 24.15 21.72
C VAL A 302 10.79 23.39 22.81
N GLY A 303 10.29 23.37 24.04
CA GLY A 303 10.88 22.55 25.10
C GLY A 303 10.84 21.06 24.75
N GLU A 304 9.70 20.54 24.31
CA GLU A 304 9.53 19.15 23.84
C GLU A 304 10.49 18.76 22.70
N LEU A 305 10.67 19.67 21.74
CA LEU A 305 11.64 19.51 20.65
C LEU A 305 13.08 19.39 21.20
N LEU A 306 13.44 20.27 22.13
CA LEU A 306 14.77 20.28 22.74
C LEU A 306 15.00 19.01 23.58
N GLU A 307 14.03 18.53 24.35
CA GLU A 307 14.14 17.25 25.06
C GLU A 307 14.39 16.07 24.10
N SER A 308 13.87 16.15 22.88
CA SER A 308 14.06 15.15 21.82
C SER A 308 15.33 15.35 20.99
N ALA A 309 16.03 16.48 21.14
CA ALA A 309 17.02 16.92 20.16
C ALA A 309 18.24 16.01 20.00
N THR A 310 18.73 15.42 21.10
CA THR A 310 19.85 14.47 21.04
C THR A 310 19.48 13.24 20.21
N LEU A 311 18.25 12.75 20.38
CA LEU A 311 17.76 11.58 19.64
C LEU A 311 17.51 11.92 18.18
N ILE A 312 16.92 13.10 17.91
CA ILE A 312 16.71 13.60 16.54
C ILE A 312 18.04 13.70 15.78
N LYS A 313 19.06 14.30 16.41
CA LYS A 313 20.39 14.40 15.82
C LYS A 313 20.99 13.03 15.52
N ASN A 314 20.78 12.05 16.40
CA ASN A 314 21.25 10.69 16.18
C ASN A 314 20.56 10.04 14.97
N TYR A 315 19.23 10.12 14.86
CA TYR A 315 18.49 9.62 13.69
C TYR A 315 18.95 10.26 12.38
N LEU A 316 19.26 11.56 12.40
CA LEU A 316 19.63 12.28 11.18
C LEU A 316 21.11 12.14 10.79
N LEU A 317 21.99 11.66 11.67
CA LEU A 317 23.43 11.56 11.39
C LEU A 317 23.98 10.14 11.39
N ASN A 318 23.39 9.25 12.19
CA ASN A 318 24.00 7.97 12.55
C ASN A 318 23.08 6.76 12.37
N SER A 319 21.86 6.92 11.87
CA SER A 319 20.88 5.85 11.71
C SER A 319 20.16 5.99 10.37
N ASP A 320 19.78 4.86 9.80
CA ASP A 320 18.99 4.69 8.57
C ASP A 320 17.58 4.15 8.85
N ASP A 321 17.23 3.91 10.13
CA ASP A 321 15.94 3.37 10.58
C ASP A 321 14.74 4.14 10.01
N LEU A 322 14.89 5.45 9.80
CA LEU A 322 13.85 6.33 9.27
C LEU A 322 13.94 6.58 7.76
N ASP A 323 14.91 6.02 7.03
CA ASP A 323 15.16 6.40 5.63
C ASP A 323 13.96 6.10 4.72
N LEU A 324 13.22 5.03 4.99
CA LEU A 324 11.99 4.73 4.25
C LEU A 324 10.93 5.83 4.45
N ASP A 325 10.65 6.18 5.71
CA ASP A 325 9.69 7.25 6.03
C ASP A 325 10.19 8.63 5.56
N ILE A 326 11.48 8.90 5.67
CA ILE A 326 12.10 10.15 5.20
C ILE A 326 11.95 10.27 3.69
N SER A 327 12.29 9.22 2.92
CA SER A 327 12.16 9.23 1.47
C SER A 327 10.73 9.53 1.01
N GLU A 328 9.75 9.15 1.84
CA GLU A 328 8.33 9.33 1.57
C GLU A 328 7.78 10.69 1.99
N PHE A 329 8.02 11.10 3.23
CA PHE A 329 7.39 12.27 3.84
C PHE A 329 8.27 13.52 3.77
N ARG A 330 9.60 13.34 3.72
CA ARG A 330 10.62 14.39 3.80
C ARG A 330 11.78 14.13 2.82
N PRO A 331 11.52 13.93 1.51
CA PRO A 331 12.55 13.54 0.55
C PRO A 331 13.74 14.52 0.49
N GLU A 332 13.55 15.78 0.87
CA GLU A 332 14.63 16.76 0.99
C GLU A 332 15.68 16.42 2.06
N LEU A 333 15.35 15.54 3.02
CA LEU A 333 16.26 15.04 4.05
C LEU A 333 17.00 13.77 3.60
N MET A 334 16.86 13.31 2.35
CA MET A 334 17.71 12.25 1.81
C MET A 334 19.11 12.75 1.39
N LEU A 335 19.37 14.06 1.52
CA LEU A 335 20.66 14.67 1.20
C LEU A 335 21.73 14.37 2.27
N PRO A 336 23.04 14.41 1.94
CA PRO A 336 24.12 14.18 2.91
C PRO A 336 24.11 15.13 4.12
N ASN A 337 23.56 16.34 3.96
CA ASN A 337 23.46 17.35 5.00
C ASN A 337 22.07 17.42 5.65
N ARG A 338 21.37 16.28 5.73
CA ARG A 338 19.97 16.20 6.21
C ARG A 338 19.71 16.88 7.56
N TYR A 339 20.64 16.80 8.51
CA TYR A 339 20.52 17.49 9.80
C TYR A 339 20.44 19.01 9.65
N GLU A 340 21.26 19.60 8.79
CA GLU A 340 21.27 21.05 8.53
C GLU A 340 19.99 21.49 7.81
N VAL A 341 19.50 20.69 6.86
CA VAL A 341 18.24 20.94 6.16
C VAL A 341 17.07 20.92 7.14
N TRP A 342 17.01 19.91 8.01
CA TRP A 342 16.00 19.79 9.06
C TRP A 342 16.04 20.96 10.05
N LEU A 343 17.24 21.31 10.55
CA LEU A 343 17.43 22.44 11.46
C LEU A 343 16.89 23.75 10.87
N ASN A 344 17.19 24.02 9.61
CA ASN A 344 16.75 25.25 8.94
C ASN A 344 15.22 25.31 8.78
N ASP A 345 14.57 24.18 8.51
CA ASP A 345 13.10 24.11 8.40
C ASP A 345 12.43 24.33 9.77
N ILE A 346 12.88 23.62 10.80
CA ILE A 346 12.38 23.79 12.17
C ILE A 346 12.59 25.23 12.66
N TRP A 347 13.78 25.80 12.42
CA TRP A 347 14.08 27.17 12.79
C TRP A 347 13.07 28.14 12.18
N LYS A 348 12.78 28.03 10.88
CA LYS A 348 11.78 28.87 10.19
C LYS A 348 10.39 28.75 10.83
N ARG A 349 10.00 27.56 11.29
CA ARG A 349 8.67 27.32 11.91
C ARG A 349 8.57 27.91 13.30
N ILE A 350 9.62 27.78 14.11
CA ILE A 350 9.69 28.41 15.43
C ILE A 350 9.51 29.94 15.30
N HIS A 351 10.09 30.55 14.25
CA HIS A 351 9.94 31.99 13.98
C HIS A 351 8.51 32.43 13.64
N GLN A 352 7.62 31.50 13.29
CA GLN A 352 6.25 31.79 12.84
C GLN A 352 5.20 31.61 13.94
N LEU A 353 5.58 31.20 15.16
CA LEU A 353 4.64 30.94 16.25
C LEU A 353 3.92 32.22 16.72
N LYS A 354 2.58 32.19 16.68
CA LYS A 354 1.71 33.38 16.74
C LYS A 354 1.37 34.04 18.09
N PRO A 355 1.76 33.59 19.30
CA PRO A 355 1.49 34.41 20.48
C PRO A 355 2.40 35.64 20.60
N TYR A 356 3.51 35.73 19.85
CA TYR A 356 4.51 36.76 20.09
C TYR A 356 4.55 37.81 18.98
N LYS A 357 3.67 38.82 19.12
CA LYS A 357 3.87 40.17 18.55
C LYS A 357 4.88 41.01 19.36
N ARG A 358 5.85 40.39 20.02
CA ARG A 358 7.07 41.05 20.51
C ARG A 358 8.25 40.55 19.69
N LYS A 359 9.12 41.49 19.35
CA LYS A 359 10.14 41.45 18.30
C LYS A 359 11.36 40.56 18.65
N GLU A 360 11.21 39.49 19.44
CA GLU A 360 12.32 39.01 20.29
C GLU A 360 12.50 37.47 20.33
N THR A 361 12.03 36.68 19.35
CA THR A 361 12.17 35.20 19.43
C THR A 361 13.59 34.64 19.21
N ILE A 362 14.55 35.45 18.75
CA ILE A 362 15.99 35.10 18.72
C ILE A 362 16.71 35.62 19.98
N GLU A 363 16.29 36.79 20.47
CA GLU A 363 16.83 37.39 21.69
C GLU A 363 16.40 36.59 22.94
N GLU A 364 15.21 35.97 22.90
CA GLU A 364 14.71 35.09 23.95
C GLU A 364 15.55 33.82 24.09
N LEU A 365 16.05 33.16 23.02
CA LEU A 365 17.04 32.07 23.16
C LEU A 365 18.41 32.55 23.69
N GLY A 366 18.52 33.80 24.14
CA GLY A 366 19.75 34.45 24.58
C GLY A 366 20.68 34.84 23.43
N GLY A 367 20.16 34.93 22.20
CA GLY A 367 20.99 35.14 20.99
C GLY A 367 21.70 33.89 20.49
N ILE A 368 21.36 32.72 21.02
CA ILE A 368 22.00 31.43 20.72
C ILE A 368 21.21 30.73 19.62
N SER A 369 21.92 30.18 18.64
CA SER A 369 21.29 29.44 17.55
C SER A 369 20.62 28.14 18.05
N LEU A 370 19.56 27.67 17.37
CA LEU A 370 18.96 26.37 17.70
C LEU A 370 19.99 25.23 17.64
N ALA A 371 20.91 25.28 16.67
CA ALA A 371 21.99 24.30 16.57
C ALA A 371 22.85 24.29 17.84
N GLU A 372 23.19 25.46 18.39
CA GLU A 372 23.98 25.59 19.60
C GLU A 372 23.21 25.15 20.86
N TRP A 373 21.89 25.38 20.92
CA TRP A 373 21.02 24.80 21.96
C TRP A 373 21.03 23.27 21.93
N ILE A 374 20.92 22.67 20.74
CA ILE A 374 20.92 21.22 20.55
C ILE A 374 22.31 20.63 20.86
N ASP A 375 23.37 21.30 20.42
CA ASP A 375 24.75 20.78 20.49
C ASP A 375 25.40 20.96 21.87
N ARG A 376 25.03 22.00 22.64
CA ARG A 376 25.61 22.28 23.97
C ARG A 376 24.90 21.60 25.13
N LYS A 377 23.91 20.74 24.88
CA LYS A 377 23.09 20.11 25.93
C LYS A 377 22.67 21.11 27.01
N TYR A 378 22.26 22.31 26.60
CA TYR A 378 21.69 23.31 27.51
C TYR A 378 22.64 23.96 28.52
N THR A 379 23.95 23.77 28.38
CA THR A 379 24.92 24.57 29.15
C THR A 379 25.01 25.99 28.59
N LEU A 380 24.09 26.84 29.02
CA LEU A 380 24.24 28.28 28.91
C LEU A 380 25.40 28.65 29.83
N SER A 381 26.58 28.91 29.27
CA SER A 381 27.64 29.58 30.00
C SER A 381 27.09 30.94 30.41
N VAL A 382 26.62 31.05 31.65
CA VAL A 382 26.22 32.32 32.26
C VAL A 382 27.43 33.23 32.15
N LYS A 383 27.32 34.29 31.35
CA LYS A 383 28.24 35.42 31.40
C LYS A 383 27.64 36.48 32.31
#